data_AF-A0A7J4NQ32-F1
#
_entry.id   AF-A0A7J4NQ32-F1
#
_cell.length_a   1.000
_cell.length_b   1.000
_cell.length_c   1.000
_cell.angle_alpha   90.00
_cell.angle_beta   90.00
_cell.angle_gamma   90.00
#
_symmetry.space_group_name_H-M   'P 1'
#
loop_
_entity.id
_entity.type
_entity.pdbx_description
1 polymer ?
#
loop_
_entity_poly.entity_id
_entity_poly.type
_entity_poly.pdbx_seq_one_letter_code
_entity_poly.pdbx_strand_id
1 'polypeptide(L)'
;DWTDEHAFNAWIVQRTIMHRTPAELHEFVGIHYRQQRIGSILTEAERVNDLFILDNLIDPEGEVDDQPRYEVIVELLSRDGLRTTSIERIGPISRLGVDIQFMMNDWNSILERFMTDEDGFIQP
;
A
#
# COMPACT_ATOMS: atom_id res chain seq x y z
N ASP A 1 5.24 0.42 21.19
CA ASP A 1 5.82 1.77 21.25
C ASP A 1 6.04 2.29 19.84
N TRP A 2 5.47 3.45 19.52
CA TRP A 2 5.72 4.14 18.25
C TRP A 2 7.04 4.89 18.38
N THR A 3 7.98 4.66 17.47
CA THR A 3 9.19 5.48 17.37
C THR A 3 8.89 6.77 16.60
N ASP A 4 9.66 7.83 16.83
CA ASP A 4 9.55 9.07 16.07
C ASP A 4 9.71 8.82 14.56
N GLU A 5 10.57 7.87 14.19
CA GLU A 5 10.76 7.42 12.80
C GLU A 5 9.51 6.76 12.21
N HIS A 6 8.82 5.89 12.97
CA HIS A 6 7.58 5.27 12.52
C HIS A 6 6.50 6.34 12.28
N ALA A 7 6.29 7.24 13.24
CA ALA A 7 5.32 8.31 13.10
C ALA A 7 5.64 9.24 11.92
N PHE A 8 6.91 9.57 11.72
CA PHE A 8 7.37 10.40 10.61
C PHE A 8 7.13 9.71 9.25
N ASN A 9 7.46 8.42 9.13
CA ASN A 9 7.26 7.66 7.91
C ASN A 9 5.77 7.51 7.57
N ALA A 10 4.92 7.24 8.57
CA ALA A 10 3.47 7.19 8.40
C ALA A 10 2.93 8.52 7.87
N TRP A 11 3.37 9.63 8.46
CA TRP A 11 2.99 10.97 8.01
C TRP A 11 3.46 11.28 6.58
N ILE A 12 4.70 10.94 6.22
CA ILE A 12 5.20 11.11 4.84
C ILE A 12 4.35 10.33 3.84
N VAL A 13 4.04 9.07 4.14
CA VAL A 13 3.23 8.20 3.29
C VAL A 13 1.84 8.79 3.10
N GLN A 14 1.14 9.06 4.21
CA GLN A 14 -0.21 9.61 4.17
C GLN A 14 -0.24 10.95 3.42
N ARG A 15 0.69 11.87 3.73
CA ARG A 15 0.80 13.15 3.04
C ARG A 15 1.00 12.96 1.55
N THR A 16 1.92 12.09 1.14
CA THR A 16 2.25 11.87 -0.28
C THR A 16 1.06 11.32 -1.03
N ILE A 17 0.37 10.31 -0.47
CA ILE A 17 -0.80 9.71 -1.10
C ILE A 17 -1.93 10.73 -1.25
N MET A 18 -2.24 11.47 -0.19
CA MET A 18 -3.31 12.48 -0.22
C MET A 18 -3.01 13.63 -1.18
N HIS A 19 -1.75 14.08 -1.28
CA HIS A 19 -1.38 15.13 -2.23
C HIS A 19 -1.43 14.67 -3.69
N ARG A 20 -1.24 13.38 -3.95
CA ARG A 20 -1.21 12.81 -5.29
C ARG A 20 -2.55 12.20 -5.72
N THR A 21 -3.49 12.01 -4.79
CA THR A 21 -4.86 11.58 -5.05
C THR A 21 -5.76 12.80 -5.28
N PRO A 22 -6.63 12.81 -6.31
CA PRO A 22 -7.61 13.88 -6.53
C PRO A 22 -8.44 14.19 -5.30
N ALA A 23 -8.72 15.48 -5.05
CA ALA A 23 -9.36 15.94 -3.81
C ALA A 23 -10.79 15.40 -3.64
N GLU A 24 -11.51 15.23 -4.73
CA GLU A 24 -12.86 14.67 -4.80
C GLU A 24 -12.92 13.20 -4.36
N LEU A 25 -11.77 12.51 -4.28
CA LEU A 25 -11.65 11.12 -3.84
C LEU A 25 -11.22 10.97 -2.38
N HIS A 26 -10.88 12.06 -1.70
CA HIS A 26 -10.31 12.02 -0.35
C HIS A 26 -11.25 11.39 0.69
N GLU A 27 -12.56 11.54 0.53
CA GLU A 27 -13.55 10.93 1.43
C GLU A 27 -13.73 9.43 1.22
N PHE A 28 -13.21 8.90 0.12
CA PHE A 28 -13.39 7.50 -0.30
C PHE A 28 -12.09 6.69 -0.24
N VAL A 29 -10.96 7.33 0.08
CA VAL A 29 -9.64 6.68 0.12
C VAL A 29 -9.28 6.26 1.55
N GLY A 30 -8.99 4.98 1.71
CA GLY A 30 -8.35 4.42 2.89
C GLY A 30 -6.85 4.33 2.70
N ILE A 31 -6.08 4.72 3.72
CA ILE A 31 -4.61 4.58 3.75
C ILE A 31 -4.23 3.80 5.00
N HIS A 32 -3.57 2.67 4.80
CA HIS A 32 -2.95 1.90 5.86
C HIS A 32 -1.43 2.01 5.76
N TYR A 33 -0.78 2.30 6.88
CA TYR A 33 0.67 2.21 7.02
C TYR A 33 1.02 1.42 8.27
N ARG A 34 1.96 0.48 8.13
CA ARG A 34 2.56 -0.22 9.25
C ARG A 34 4.03 -0.48 9.01
N GLN A 35 4.78 -0.59 10.11
CA GLN A 35 6.11 -1.20 10.12
C GLN A 35 6.02 -2.51 10.89
N GLN A 36 6.45 -3.60 10.27
CA GLN A 36 6.42 -4.93 10.88
C GLN A 36 7.76 -5.63 10.74
N ARG A 37 8.06 -6.50 11.71
CA ARG A 37 9.17 -7.44 11.57
C ARG A 37 8.83 -8.47 10.50
N ILE A 38 9.80 -8.81 9.67
CA ILE A 38 9.58 -9.75 8.56
C ILE A 38 9.02 -11.09 9.02
N GLY A 39 9.45 -11.60 10.18
CA GLY A 39 8.96 -12.87 10.71
C GLY A 39 7.46 -12.87 10.98
N SER A 40 6.89 -11.72 11.39
CA SER A 40 5.44 -11.58 11.57
C SER A 40 4.69 -11.59 10.23
N ILE A 41 5.26 -10.99 9.20
CA ILE A 41 4.70 -10.98 7.85
C ILE A 41 4.69 -12.41 7.28
N LEU A 42 5.83 -13.12 7.38
CA LEU A 42 5.95 -14.49 6.89
C LEU A 42 5.02 -15.44 7.64
N THR A 43 4.92 -15.32 8.96
CA THR A 43 3.99 -16.15 9.77
C THR A 43 2.54 -15.97 9.30
N GLU A 44 2.13 -14.73 9.01
CA GLU A 44 0.78 -14.46 8.52
C GLU A 44 0.59 -14.97 7.09
N ALA A 45 1.57 -14.77 6.21
CA ALA A 45 1.54 -15.25 4.83
C ALA A 45 1.43 -16.78 4.76
N GLU A 46 2.18 -17.50 5.59
CA GLU A 46 2.05 -18.96 5.76
C GLU A 46 0.64 -19.35 6.25
N ARG A 47 0.10 -18.60 7.23
CA ARG A 47 -1.23 -18.85 7.80
C ARG A 47 -2.34 -18.74 6.75
N VAL A 48 -2.23 -17.80 5.80
CA VAL A 48 -3.25 -17.57 4.77
C VAL A 48 -2.90 -18.17 3.40
N ASN A 49 -1.77 -18.87 3.28
CA ASN A 49 -1.23 -19.40 2.03
C ASN A 49 -1.01 -18.32 0.94
N ASP A 50 -0.49 -17.17 1.34
CA ASP A 50 -0.10 -16.11 0.41
C ASP A 50 1.27 -16.42 -0.22
N LEU A 51 1.25 -17.23 -1.28
CA LEU A 51 2.44 -17.61 -2.03
C LEU A 51 3.18 -16.41 -2.61
N PHE A 52 2.47 -15.33 -2.96
CA PHE A 52 3.09 -14.15 -3.55
C PHE A 52 4.01 -13.46 -2.53
N ILE A 53 3.55 -13.29 -1.29
CA ILE A 53 4.38 -12.69 -0.24
C ILE A 53 5.56 -13.58 0.11
N LEU A 54 5.36 -14.89 0.20
CA LEU A 54 6.43 -15.84 0.51
C LEU A 54 7.53 -15.82 -0.57
N ASP A 55 7.14 -15.90 -1.84
CA ASP A 55 8.09 -15.95 -2.97
C ASP A 55 8.85 -14.62 -3.18
N ASN A 56 8.30 -13.47 -2.74
CA ASN A 56 8.95 -12.18 -2.89
C ASN A 56 9.83 -11.77 -1.71
N LEU A 57 9.59 -12.31 -0.51
CA LEU A 57 10.32 -11.94 0.70
C LEU A 57 11.41 -12.94 1.09
N ILE A 58 11.35 -14.16 0.56
CA ILE A 58 12.36 -15.19 0.73
C ILE A 58 13.27 -15.14 -0.50
N ASP A 59 14.57 -15.08 -0.28
CA ASP A 59 15.52 -15.10 -1.40
C ASP A 59 15.58 -16.49 -2.07
N PRO A 60 16.19 -16.63 -3.27
CA PRO A 60 16.26 -17.91 -3.97
C PRO A 60 16.95 -19.03 -3.18
N GLU A 61 17.80 -18.67 -2.22
CA GLU A 61 18.51 -19.58 -1.33
C GLU A 61 17.67 -20.00 -0.10
N GLY A 62 16.51 -19.37 0.12
CA GLY A 62 15.61 -19.64 1.23
C GLY A 62 15.85 -18.76 2.46
N GLU A 63 16.73 -17.77 2.36
CA GLU A 63 17.13 -16.89 3.46
C GLU A 63 16.30 -15.59 3.47
N VAL A 64 16.24 -14.99 4.66
CA VAL A 64 15.45 -13.79 4.94
C VAL A 64 16.25 -12.89 5.89
N ASP A 65 16.49 -11.62 5.51
CA ASP A 65 17.12 -10.66 6.43
C ASP A 65 16.18 -10.27 7.58
N ASP A 66 16.73 -9.86 8.72
CA ASP A 66 15.95 -9.55 9.93
C ASP A 66 15.38 -8.13 9.96
N GLN A 67 15.51 -7.36 8.88
CA GLN A 67 15.17 -5.95 8.87
C GLN A 67 13.65 -5.74 8.83
N PRO A 68 13.13 -4.71 9.52
CA PRO A 68 11.72 -4.38 9.44
C PRO A 68 11.32 -3.98 8.02
N ARG A 69 10.09 -4.36 7.66
CA ARG A 69 9.44 -3.97 6.42
C ARG A 69 8.39 -2.90 6.72
N TYR A 70 8.23 -1.97 5.81
CA TYR A 70 7.00 -1.19 5.74
C TYR A 70 5.95 -1.99 4.97
N GLU A 71 4.69 -1.75 5.26
CA GLU A 71 3.56 -2.07 4.38
C GLU A 71 2.71 -0.80 4.22
N VAL A 72 2.36 -0.51 2.97
CA VAL A 72 1.40 0.52 2.59
C VAL A 72 0.28 -0.15 1.83
N ILE A 73 -0.96 0.08 2.24
CA ILE A 73 -2.15 -0.26 1.46
C ILE A 73 -2.91 1.04 1.20
N VAL A 74 -3.26 1.28 -0.06
CA VAL A 74 -4.17 2.35 -0.46
C VAL A 74 -5.37 1.70 -1.12
N GLU A 75 -6.56 2.05 -0.65
CA GLU A 75 -7.82 1.51 -1.18
C GLU A 75 -8.78 2.65 -1.47
N LEU A 76 -9.50 2.55 -2.59
CA LEU A 76 -10.58 3.45 -2.96
C LEU A 76 -11.88 2.67 -2.99
N LEU A 77 -12.90 3.20 -2.30
CA LEU A 77 -14.27 2.70 -2.31
C LEU A 77 -15.13 3.49 -3.31
N SER A 78 -16.14 2.87 -3.93
CA SER A 78 -17.12 3.63 -4.72
C SER A 78 -17.93 4.61 -3.89
N ARG A 79 -18.42 5.62 -4.61
CA ARG A 79 -19.80 6.15 -4.58
C ARG A 79 -20.81 5.37 -3.73
N ASP A 80 -21.21 4.24 -4.30
CA ASP A 80 -22.28 3.36 -3.79
C ASP A 80 -21.80 2.34 -2.74
N GLY A 81 -20.50 2.27 -2.46
CA GLY A 81 -19.90 1.32 -1.53
C GLY A 81 -19.85 -0.14 -2.02
N LEU A 82 -20.15 -0.42 -3.29
CA LEU A 82 -20.30 -1.79 -3.81
C LEU A 82 -19.03 -2.40 -4.40
N ARG A 83 -18.00 -1.61 -4.72
CA ARG A 83 -16.72 -2.16 -5.22
C ARG A 83 -15.56 -1.32 -4.68
N THR A 84 -14.37 -1.92 -4.69
CA THR A 84 -13.14 -1.26 -4.30
C THR A 84 -12.04 -1.52 -5.31
N THR A 85 -11.01 -0.68 -5.25
CA THR A 85 -9.72 -0.93 -5.89
C THR A 85 -8.63 -0.62 -4.91
N SER A 86 -7.56 -1.41 -4.91
CA SER A 86 -6.46 -1.23 -3.99
C SER A 86 -5.12 -1.40 -4.69
N ILE A 87 -4.11 -0.81 -4.07
CA ILE A 87 -2.71 -1.09 -4.34
C ILE A 87 -1.99 -1.30 -3.01
N GLU A 88 -1.12 -2.30 -2.99
CA GLU A 88 -0.32 -2.67 -1.83
C GLU A 88 1.16 -2.65 -2.19
N ARG A 89 1.99 -2.22 -1.25
CA ARG A 89 3.44 -2.39 -1.35
C ARG A 89 4.07 -2.70 0.00
N ILE A 90 4.92 -3.71 -0.02
CA ILE A 90 5.77 -4.13 1.09
C ILE A 90 7.22 -3.98 0.65
N GLY A 91 8.08 -3.44 1.54
CA GLY A 91 9.48 -3.26 1.22
C GLY A 91 10.33 -2.89 2.43
N PRO A 92 11.67 -2.89 2.29
CA PRO A 92 12.56 -2.43 3.35
C PRO A 92 12.35 -0.94 3.60
N ILE A 93 12.35 -0.52 4.87
CA ILE A 93 12.12 0.88 5.27
C ILE A 93 13.08 1.85 4.56
N SER A 94 14.32 1.42 4.31
CA SER A 94 15.33 2.20 3.60
C SER A 94 14.94 2.62 2.18
N ARG A 95 13.99 1.92 1.54
CA ARG A 95 13.51 2.22 0.18
C ARG A 95 12.19 2.97 0.14
N LEU A 96 11.52 3.16 1.28
CA LEU A 96 10.18 3.74 1.39
C LEU A 96 10.00 5.01 0.55
N GLY A 97 10.95 5.94 0.64
CA GLY A 97 10.86 7.23 -0.06
C GLY A 97 10.86 7.13 -1.59
N VAL A 98 11.56 6.15 -2.16
CA VAL A 98 11.57 5.89 -3.61
C VAL A 98 10.33 5.09 -3.99
N ASP A 99 10.03 4.05 -3.22
CA ASP A 99 8.96 3.11 -3.51
C ASP A 99 7.58 3.77 -3.50
N ILE A 100 7.34 4.72 -2.59
CA ILE A 100 6.08 5.46 -2.52
C ILE A 100 5.86 6.32 -3.77
N GLN A 101 6.92 6.87 -4.38
CA GLN A 101 6.77 7.66 -5.61
C GLN A 101 6.35 6.80 -6.79
N PHE A 102 6.92 5.60 -6.90
CA PHE A 102 6.53 4.62 -7.92
C PHE A 102 5.12 4.10 -7.67
N MET A 103 4.80 3.73 -6.42
CA MET A 103 3.46 3.29 -6.03
C MET A 103 2.40 4.33 -6.39
N MET A 104 2.69 5.62 -6.22
CA MET A 104 1.75 6.68 -6.60
C MET A 104 1.62 6.90 -8.12
N ASN A 105 2.61 6.51 -8.93
CA ASN A 105 2.44 6.49 -10.38
C ASN A 105 1.47 5.37 -10.78
N ASP A 106 1.67 4.18 -10.21
CA ASP A 106 0.79 3.03 -10.44
C ASP A 106 -0.63 3.31 -9.95
N TRP A 107 -0.76 3.93 -8.77
CA TRP A 107 -2.05 4.37 -8.22
C TRP A 107 -2.79 5.32 -9.15
N ASN A 108 -2.11 6.34 -9.68
CA ASN A 108 -2.73 7.28 -10.60
C ASN A 108 -3.20 6.59 -11.89
N SER A 109 -2.43 5.64 -12.42
CA SER A 109 -2.85 4.83 -13.56
C SER A 109 -4.06 3.94 -13.26
N ILE A 110 -4.17 3.43 -12.03
CA ILE A 110 -5.37 2.70 -11.57
C ILE A 110 -6.56 3.66 -11.52
N LEU A 111 -6.41 4.81 -10.87
CA LEU A 111 -7.47 5.82 -10.76
C LEU A 111 -7.97 6.28 -12.12
N GLU A 112 -7.08 6.58 -13.07
CA GLU A 112 -7.45 6.96 -14.44
C GLU A 112 -8.37 5.92 -15.07
N ARG A 113 -8.01 4.63 -14.99
CA ARG A 113 -8.84 3.54 -15.52
C ARG A 113 -10.19 3.46 -14.81
N PHE A 114 -10.19 3.58 -13.49
CA PHE A 114 -11.39 3.54 -12.66
C PHE A 114 -12.35 4.71 -12.92
N MET A 115 -11.82 5.88 -13.31
CA MET A 115 -12.60 7.06 -13.64
C MET A 115 -13.13 7.05 -15.09
N THR A 116 -12.47 6.35 -16.01
CA THR A 116 -12.86 6.29 -17.43
C THR A 116 -13.85 5.20 -17.79
N ASP A 117 -14.14 4.26 -16.88
CA ASP A 117 -15.06 3.16 -17.15
C ASP A 117 -16.49 3.70 -17.35
N GLU A 118 -17.24 3.26 -18.37
CA GLU A 118 -18.57 3.82 -18.70
C GLU A 118 -19.63 3.51 -17.62
N ASP A 119 -19.37 2.51 -16.77
CA ASP A 119 -20.09 2.20 -15.53
C ASP A 119 -19.46 2.86 -14.28
N GLY A 120 -18.56 3.83 -14.50
CA GLY A 120 -17.55 4.30 -13.57
C GLY A 120 -18.09 5.18 -12.45
N PHE A 121 -18.25 4.54 -11.29
CA PHE A 121 -17.89 4.94 -9.92
C PHE A 121 -17.92 6.41 -9.45
N ILE A 122 -17.58 7.36 -10.31
CA ILE A 122 -17.68 8.80 -10.07
C ILE A 122 -18.57 9.40 -11.16
N GLN A 123 -19.87 9.10 -11.13
CA GLN A 123 -20.81 10.02 -11.75
C GLN A 123 -20.93 11.28 -10.87
N PRO A 124 -21.17 12.47 -11.47
CA PRO A 124 -21.35 13.73 -10.75
C PRO A 124 -22.25 13.59 -9.52
#